data_AF-A0A7D7ZLM9-F1
#
_entry.id   AF-A0A7D7ZLM9-F1
#
_cell.length_a   1.000
_cell.length_b   1.000
_cell.length_c   1.000
_cell.angle_alpha   90.00
_cell.angle_beta   90.00
_cell.angle_gamma   90.00
#
_symmetry.space_group_name_H-M   'P 1'
#
loop_
_entity.id
_entity.type
_entity.pdbx_description
1 polymer ?
#
loop_
_entity_poly.entity_id
_entity_poly.type
_entity_poly.pdbx_seq_one_letter_code
_entity_poly.pdbx_strand_id
1 'polypeptide(L)'
;MPWRKIAGLSLPFIGSLLTLLVILFRMDYAPEFAAAMGVVVAFIFAVLRSPKEALDVRVISSTIVSAGLAASGLVVMAASVGIIVGVVNATALGVTFTIMISSLAGASLLLALVVAAVASYFLGIGLATTAVYVVCGTLIAPSLVELGLTPIAAHLFVFYTAMLSMITPPVAIGCLAASSLAGANFIRTSMFAVRFGWLKFVLPFIFVYSPELLMIGSPINIVAVIISVAIGIVLFTNALSGYGPRRLTTTARITHLVWAIAVALPFLSIWARFGLAMLALPVLMGAMPYGATWIKKAKSAKQT
;
A
#
# COMPACT_ATOMS: atom_id res chain seq x y z
N MET A 1 -3.82 -31.42 3.90
CA MET A 1 -2.90 -31.79 2.80
C MET A 1 -1.46 -31.82 3.33
N PRO A 2 -0.62 -32.78 2.94
CA PRO A 2 0.79 -32.79 3.35
C PRO A 2 1.56 -31.61 2.72
N TRP A 3 2.35 -30.89 3.52
CA TRP A 3 3.11 -29.69 3.13
C TRP A 3 3.93 -29.84 1.84
N ARG A 4 4.43 -31.05 1.55
CA ARG A 4 5.17 -31.37 0.32
C ARG A 4 4.33 -31.21 -0.96
N LYS A 5 3.03 -31.50 -0.93
CA LYS A 5 2.13 -31.30 -2.09
C LYS A 5 1.81 -29.81 -2.31
N ILE A 6 1.75 -29.03 -1.24
CA ILE A 6 1.54 -27.58 -1.30
C ILE A 6 2.78 -26.89 -1.88
N ALA A 7 3.97 -27.28 -1.40
CA ALA A 7 5.25 -26.77 -1.92
C ALA A 7 5.39 -27.01 -3.43
N GLY A 8 5.12 -28.23 -3.90
CA GLY A 8 5.14 -28.57 -5.33
C GLY A 8 4.10 -27.83 -6.18
N LEU A 9 2.99 -27.35 -5.58
CA LEU A 9 2.02 -26.49 -6.25
C LEU A 9 2.47 -25.03 -6.33
N SER A 10 3.24 -24.55 -5.35
CA SER A 10 3.71 -23.17 -5.31
C SER A 10 4.96 -22.91 -6.16
N LEU A 11 5.74 -23.95 -6.50
CA LEU A 11 6.98 -23.84 -7.29
C LEU A 11 6.80 -23.15 -8.66
N PRO A 12 5.78 -23.49 -9.49
CA PRO A 12 5.56 -22.81 -10.76
C PRO A 12 5.21 -21.33 -10.58
N PHE A 13 4.38 -21.01 -9.57
CA PHE A 13 3.99 -19.64 -9.27
C PHE A 13 5.20 -18.80 -8.82
N ILE A 14 6.01 -19.34 -7.91
CA ILE A 14 7.24 -18.68 -7.43
C ILE A 14 8.24 -18.52 -8.56
N GLY A 15 8.44 -19.56 -9.38
CA GLY A 15 9.34 -19.52 -10.54
C GLY A 15 8.95 -18.41 -11.52
N SER A 16 7.70 -18.39 -11.97
CA SER A 16 7.20 -17.37 -12.88
C SER A 16 7.26 -15.95 -12.29
N LEU A 17 6.94 -15.80 -11.00
CA LEU A 17 7.02 -14.50 -10.33
C LEU A 17 8.47 -14.02 -10.24
N LEU A 18 9.40 -14.89 -9.86
CA LEU A 18 10.83 -14.55 -9.79
C LEU A 18 11.38 -14.16 -11.17
N THR A 19 11.02 -14.89 -12.22
CA THR A 19 11.39 -14.56 -13.59
C THR A 19 10.89 -13.18 -13.99
N LEU A 20 9.62 -12.88 -13.69
CA LEU A 20 9.04 -11.56 -13.94
C LEU A 20 9.83 -10.47 -13.19
N LEU A 21 10.09 -10.66 -11.89
CA LEU A 21 10.80 -9.67 -11.07
C LEU A 21 12.25 -9.44 -11.54
N VAL A 22 12.98 -10.50 -11.90
CA VAL A 22 14.37 -10.39 -12.38
C VAL A 22 14.41 -9.68 -13.72
N ILE A 23 13.57 -10.05 -14.68
CA ILE A 23 13.58 -9.44 -16.01
C ILE A 23 13.14 -7.97 -15.94
N LEU A 24 12.14 -7.67 -15.10
CA LEU A 24 11.61 -6.32 -14.94
C LEU A 24 12.59 -5.39 -14.21
N PHE A 25 13.15 -5.82 -13.07
CA PHE A 25 13.90 -4.93 -12.18
C PHE A 25 15.43 -5.10 -12.21
N ARG A 26 15.93 -6.27 -12.63
CA ARG A 26 17.39 -6.50 -12.71
C ARG A 26 17.93 -6.29 -14.11
N MET A 27 17.10 -6.56 -15.11
CA MET A 27 17.44 -6.45 -16.52
C MET A 27 16.75 -5.25 -17.20
N ASP A 28 15.88 -4.53 -16.50
CA ASP A 28 15.19 -3.31 -16.97
C ASP A 28 14.42 -3.49 -18.30
N TYR A 29 13.91 -4.70 -18.56
CA TYR A 29 13.07 -4.95 -19.73
C TYR A 29 11.63 -4.51 -19.48
N ALA A 30 10.92 -4.28 -20.57
CA ALA A 30 9.50 -3.93 -20.54
C ALA A 30 8.65 -5.02 -19.83
N PRO A 31 7.61 -4.61 -19.07
CA PRO A 31 6.82 -5.52 -18.25
C PRO A 31 6.08 -6.59 -19.07
N GLU A 32 5.67 -6.29 -20.31
CA GLU A 32 5.09 -7.26 -21.23
C GLU A 32 6.05 -8.41 -21.56
N PHE A 33 7.33 -8.11 -21.74
CA PHE A 33 8.35 -9.13 -22.02
C PHE A 33 8.63 -9.97 -20.78
N ALA A 34 8.75 -9.34 -19.61
CA ALA A 34 8.92 -10.02 -18.33
C ALA A 34 7.76 -10.99 -18.04
N ALA A 35 6.51 -10.56 -18.31
CA ALA A 35 5.32 -11.39 -18.18
C ALA A 35 5.34 -12.58 -19.16
N ALA A 36 5.70 -12.36 -20.43
CA ALA A 36 5.80 -13.42 -21.43
C ALA A 36 6.80 -14.50 -21.00
N MET A 37 7.97 -14.11 -20.48
CA MET A 37 8.96 -15.05 -19.97
C MET A 37 8.49 -15.79 -18.72
N GLY A 38 7.73 -15.12 -17.84
CA GLY A 38 7.06 -15.77 -16.70
C GLY A 38 6.08 -16.86 -17.12
N VAL A 39 5.32 -16.63 -18.21
CA VAL A 39 4.42 -17.64 -18.80
C VAL A 39 5.21 -18.82 -19.38
N VAL A 40 6.32 -18.57 -20.06
CA VAL A 40 7.21 -19.64 -20.56
C VAL A 40 7.72 -20.51 -19.41
N VAL A 41 8.14 -19.90 -18.30
CA VAL A 41 8.59 -20.65 -17.12
C VAL A 41 7.44 -21.45 -16.49
N ALA A 42 6.23 -20.88 -16.38
CA ALA A 42 5.06 -21.61 -15.90
C ALA A 42 4.77 -22.84 -16.78
N PHE A 43 4.88 -22.68 -18.10
CA PHE A 43 4.66 -23.73 -19.07
C PHE A 43 5.73 -24.83 -18.96
N ILE A 44 7.01 -24.49 -18.82
CA ILE A 44 8.09 -25.46 -18.59
C ILE A 44 7.80 -26.28 -17.32
N PHE A 45 7.42 -25.63 -16.23
CA PHE A 45 7.04 -26.33 -14.99
C PHE A 45 5.81 -27.24 -15.16
N ALA A 46 4.82 -26.81 -15.95
CA ALA A 46 3.65 -27.64 -16.26
C ALA A 46 4.06 -28.90 -17.03
N VAL A 47 4.92 -28.78 -18.04
CA VAL A 47 5.45 -29.91 -18.83
C VAL A 47 6.31 -30.84 -17.97
N LEU A 48 7.16 -30.31 -17.09
CA LEU A 48 8.00 -31.14 -16.21
C LEU A 48 7.17 -31.94 -15.20
N ARG A 49 6.03 -31.41 -14.77
CA ARG A 49 5.17 -32.04 -13.77
C ARG A 49 4.22 -33.08 -14.37
N SER A 50 3.58 -32.73 -15.48
CA SER A 50 2.57 -33.57 -16.15
C SER A 50 2.67 -33.39 -17.67
N PRO A 51 3.68 -33.97 -18.34
CA PRO A 51 3.95 -33.68 -19.75
C PRO A 51 2.78 -34.05 -20.68
N LYS A 52 2.10 -35.17 -20.39
CA LYS A 52 0.94 -35.61 -21.19
C LYS A 52 -0.26 -34.67 -21.11
N GLU A 53 -0.47 -34.04 -19.96
CA GLU A 53 -1.58 -33.12 -19.71
C GLU A 53 -1.25 -31.72 -20.22
N ALA A 54 -0.03 -31.24 -19.95
CA ALA A 54 0.43 -29.90 -20.34
C ALA A 54 0.57 -29.72 -21.86
N LEU A 55 0.87 -30.81 -22.59
CA LEU A 55 0.97 -30.82 -24.06
C LEU A 55 -0.34 -31.23 -24.75
N ASP A 56 -1.40 -31.54 -24.00
CA ASP A 56 -2.70 -31.84 -24.59
C ASP A 56 -3.25 -30.57 -25.26
N VAL A 57 -3.55 -30.68 -26.56
CA VAL A 57 -4.12 -29.59 -27.37
C VAL A 57 -5.42 -29.05 -26.75
N ARG A 58 -6.23 -29.90 -26.10
CA ARG A 58 -7.46 -29.47 -25.43
C ARG A 58 -7.17 -28.62 -24.19
N VAL A 59 -6.12 -28.97 -23.45
CA VAL A 59 -5.70 -28.21 -22.26
C VAL A 59 -5.07 -26.88 -22.67
N ILE A 60 -4.20 -26.89 -23.69
CA ILE A 60 -3.59 -25.67 -24.22
C ILE A 60 -4.66 -24.72 -24.76
N SER A 61 -5.57 -25.20 -25.62
CA SER A 61 -6.63 -24.37 -26.20
C SER A 61 -7.57 -23.79 -25.13
N SER A 62 -8.02 -24.61 -24.18
CA SER A 62 -8.86 -24.13 -23.07
C SER A 62 -8.14 -23.12 -22.17
N THR A 63 -6.82 -23.27 -21.98
CA THR A 63 -5.99 -22.31 -21.23
C THR A 63 -5.89 -20.97 -21.97
N ILE A 64 -5.64 -20.98 -23.29
CA ILE A 64 -5.59 -19.77 -24.11
C ILE A 64 -6.96 -19.05 -24.10
N VAL A 65 -8.06 -19.79 -24.25
CA VAL A 65 -9.41 -19.22 -24.19
C VAL A 65 -9.68 -18.62 -22.81
N SER A 66 -9.33 -19.32 -21.73
CA SER A 66 -9.50 -18.83 -20.36
C SER A 66 -8.65 -17.57 -20.10
N ALA A 67 -7.42 -17.53 -20.61
CA ALA A 67 -6.56 -16.35 -20.54
C ALA A 67 -7.15 -15.17 -21.33
N GLY A 68 -7.67 -15.41 -22.54
CA GLY A 68 -8.35 -14.39 -23.34
C GLY A 68 -9.61 -13.84 -22.67
N LEU A 69 -10.44 -14.70 -22.07
CA LEU A 69 -11.61 -14.28 -21.31
C LEU A 69 -11.21 -13.44 -20.09
N ALA A 70 -10.19 -13.85 -19.34
CA ALA A 70 -9.66 -13.07 -18.22
C ALA A 70 -9.10 -11.71 -18.67
N ALA A 71 -8.40 -11.66 -19.82
CA ALA A 71 -7.84 -10.43 -20.38
C ALA A 71 -8.90 -9.50 -20.98
N SER A 72 -10.03 -10.03 -21.46
CA SER A 72 -11.08 -9.24 -22.13
C SER A 72 -11.61 -8.10 -21.25
N GLY A 73 -11.78 -8.33 -19.95
CA GLY A 73 -12.19 -7.29 -19.01
C GLY A 73 -11.18 -6.14 -18.89
N LEU A 74 -9.88 -6.44 -18.99
CA LEU A 74 -8.82 -5.42 -19.00
C LEU A 74 -8.85 -4.61 -20.30
N VAL A 75 -9.07 -5.26 -21.44
CA VAL A 75 -9.15 -4.60 -22.75
C VAL A 75 -10.33 -3.64 -22.81
N VAL A 76 -11.52 -4.08 -22.36
CA VAL A 76 -12.71 -3.21 -22.32
C VAL A 76 -12.46 -2.02 -21.38
N MET A 77 -11.89 -2.24 -20.19
CA MET A 77 -11.51 -1.15 -19.29
C MET A 77 -10.52 -0.17 -19.93
N ALA A 78 -9.46 -0.68 -20.58
CA ALA A 78 -8.45 0.15 -21.22
C ALA A 78 -9.05 0.99 -22.37
N ALA A 79 -9.96 0.41 -23.15
CA ALA A 79 -10.68 1.13 -24.19
C ALA A 79 -11.57 2.25 -23.62
N SER A 80 -12.35 1.95 -22.56
CA SER A 80 -13.19 2.96 -21.89
C SER A 80 -12.35 4.08 -21.28
N VAL A 81 -11.22 3.76 -20.67
CA VAL A 81 -10.26 4.75 -20.19
C VAL A 81 -9.76 5.61 -21.35
N GLY A 82 -9.35 5.01 -22.46
CA GLY A 82 -8.77 5.77 -23.58
C GLY A 82 -9.69 6.89 -24.04
N ILE A 83 -11.00 6.65 -24.00
CA ILE A 83 -12.02 7.67 -24.25
C ILE A 83 -11.99 8.75 -23.17
N ILE A 84 -11.95 8.38 -21.88
CA ILE A 84 -11.85 9.34 -20.77
C ILE A 84 -10.60 10.22 -20.94
N VAL A 85 -9.43 9.64 -21.18
CA VAL A 85 -8.17 10.36 -21.38
C VAL A 85 -8.26 11.28 -22.60
N GLY A 86 -8.86 10.82 -23.69
CA GLY A 86 -9.10 11.62 -24.89
C GLY A 86 -9.97 12.84 -24.61
N VAL A 87 -11.08 12.67 -23.88
CA VAL A 87 -11.96 13.78 -23.47
C VAL A 87 -11.23 14.74 -22.55
N VAL A 88 -10.47 14.24 -21.58
CA VAL A 88 -9.71 15.06 -20.61
C VAL A 88 -8.67 15.93 -21.31
N ASN A 89 -7.93 15.34 -22.25
CA ASN A 89 -6.94 16.07 -23.03
C ASN A 89 -7.60 17.11 -23.94
N ALA A 90 -8.73 16.78 -24.57
CA ALA A 90 -9.47 17.71 -25.43
C ALA A 90 -10.13 18.86 -24.65
N THR A 91 -10.55 18.62 -23.40
CA THR A 91 -11.23 19.60 -22.53
C THR A 91 -10.28 20.38 -21.63
N ALA A 92 -8.98 20.07 -21.64
CA ALA A 92 -7.97 20.62 -20.73
C ALA A 92 -8.34 20.44 -19.24
N LEU A 93 -9.07 19.36 -18.91
CA LEU A 93 -9.48 19.08 -17.54
C LEU A 93 -8.28 18.86 -16.61
N GLY A 94 -7.18 18.28 -17.10
CA GLY A 94 -5.94 18.12 -16.32
C GLY A 94 -5.37 19.47 -15.86
N VAL A 95 -5.34 20.46 -16.76
CA VAL A 95 -4.90 21.84 -16.42
C VAL A 95 -5.86 22.49 -15.43
N THR A 96 -7.17 22.24 -15.58
CA THR A 96 -8.18 22.74 -14.64
C THR A 96 -7.99 22.12 -13.26
N PHE A 97 -7.71 20.82 -13.16
CA PHE A 97 -7.37 20.18 -11.88
C PHE A 97 -6.09 20.77 -11.27
N THR A 98 -5.04 21.02 -12.07
CA THR A 98 -3.84 21.72 -11.58
C THR A 98 -4.20 23.10 -11.03
N ILE A 99 -4.97 23.90 -11.76
CA ILE A 99 -5.37 25.25 -11.33
C ILE A 99 -6.25 25.18 -10.07
N MET A 100 -7.22 24.25 -10.00
CA MET A 100 -8.07 24.08 -8.82
C MET A 100 -7.25 23.65 -7.59
N ILE A 101 -6.39 22.64 -7.74
CA ILE A 101 -5.54 22.18 -6.64
C ILE A 101 -4.63 23.32 -6.20
N SER A 102 -3.98 24.03 -7.13
CA SER A 102 -3.05 25.13 -6.83
C SER A 102 -3.76 26.34 -6.19
N SER A 103 -4.93 26.72 -6.70
CA SER A 103 -5.72 27.86 -6.20
C SER A 103 -6.33 27.58 -4.82
N LEU A 104 -6.82 26.36 -4.57
CA LEU A 104 -7.27 25.96 -3.23
C LEU A 104 -6.09 25.73 -2.28
N ALA A 105 -4.95 25.25 -2.77
CA ALA A 105 -3.78 25.01 -1.95
C ALA A 105 -3.11 26.29 -1.45
N GLY A 106 -3.29 27.41 -2.16
CA GLY A 106 -2.59 28.65 -1.86
C GLY A 106 -1.07 28.42 -1.79
N ALA A 107 -0.46 28.66 -0.62
CA ALA A 107 0.97 28.44 -0.39
C ALA A 107 1.33 27.09 0.26
N SER A 108 0.36 26.19 0.53
CA SER A 108 0.60 24.97 1.31
C SER A 108 0.47 23.69 0.49
N LEU A 109 1.59 22.99 0.31
CA LEU A 109 1.63 21.67 -0.33
C LEU A 109 0.70 20.66 0.38
N LEU A 110 0.55 20.73 1.70
CA LEU A 110 -0.32 19.81 2.44
C LEU A 110 -1.78 19.94 1.99
N LEU A 111 -2.23 21.17 1.75
CA LEU A 111 -3.60 21.42 1.31
C LEU A 111 -3.83 20.91 -0.11
N ALA A 112 -2.85 21.10 -1.01
CA ALA A 112 -2.86 20.51 -2.35
C ALA A 112 -3.05 18.98 -2.29
N LEU A 113 -2.27 18.31 -1.44
CA LEU A 113 -2.34 16.86 -1.26
C LEU A 113 -3.68 16.41 -0.68
N VAL A 114 -4.26 17.16 0.26
CA VAL A 114 -5.58 16.84 0.81
C VAL A 114 -6.67 16.94 -0.27
N VAL A 115 -6.67 18.01 -1.07
CA VAL A 115 -7.63 18.17 -2.18
C VAL A 115 -7.45 17.05 -3.19
N ALA A 116 -6.22 16.74 -3.59
CA ALA A 116 -5.92 15.64 -4.50
C ALA A 116 -6.33 14.28 -3.94
N ALA A 117 -6.13 14.03 -2.64
CA ALA A 117 -6.52 12.79 -1.98
C ALA A 117 -8.05 12.62 -1.97
N VAL A 118 -8.79 13.69 -1.67
CA VAL A 118 -10.27 13.67 -1.68
C VAL A 118 -10.78 13.43 -3.10
N ALA A 119 -10.25 14.14 -4.10
CA ALA A 119 -10.63 13.95 -5.49
C ALA A 119 -10.33 12.51 -5.95
N SER A 120 -9.14 11.99 -5.68
CA SER A 120 -8.74 10.62 -6.01
C SER A 120 -9.61 9.57 -5.31
N TYR A 121 -9.97 9.82 -4.04
CA TYR A 121 -10.87 8.94 -3.29
C TYR A 121 -12.23 8.82 -3.99
N PHE A 122 -12.87 9.94 -4.33
CA PHE A 122 -14.18 9.92 -4.98
C PHE A 122 -14.15 9.33 -6.38
N LEU A 123 -13.12 9.64 -7.17
CA LEU A 123 -12.93 9.02 -8.48
C LEU A 123 -12.70 7.51 -8.38
N GLY A 124 -12.11 7.04 -7.28
CA GLY A 124 -11.84 5.63 -7.02
C GLY A 124 -13.02 4.82 -6.48
N ILE A 125 -14.18 5.44 -6.23
CA ILE A 125 -15.34 4.72 -5.68
C ILE A 125 -15.96 3.81 -6.75
N GLY A 126 -16.10 2.53 -6.43
CA GLY A 126 -16.87 1.58 -7.25
C GLY A 126 -16.16 1.03 -8.48
N LEU A 127 -14.90 1.44 -8.73
CA LEU A 127 -14.10 0.96 -9.85
C LEU A 127 -13.20 -0.22 -9.41
N ALA A 128 -12.87 -1.10 -10.35
CA ALA A 128 -11.82 -2.10 -10.16
C ALA A 128 -10.45 -1.43 -10.01
N THR A 129 -9.54 -2.03 -9.25
CA THR A 129 -8.23 -1.44 -8.89
C THR A 129 -7.44 -0.93 -10.10
N THR A 130 -7.48 -1.67 -11.21
CA THR A 130 -6.84 -1.25 -12.47
C THR A 130 -7.48 0.00 -13.06
N ALA A 131 -8.82 0.06 -13.13
CA ALA A 131 -9.52 1.27 -13.60
C ALA A 131 -9.27 2.47 -12.69
N VAL A 132 -9.28 2.27 -11.36
CA VAL A 132 -9.00 3.32 -10.37
C VAL A 132 -7.66 3.99 -10.67
N TYR A 133 -6.60 3.19 -10.81
CA TYR A 133 -5.26 3.71 -11.08
C TYR A 133 -5.22 4.49 -12.38
N VAL A 134 -5.80 3.92 -13.44
CA VAL A 134 -5.70 4.49 -14.76
C VAL A 134 -6.47 5.82 -14.87
N VAL A 135 -7.64 5.94 -14.22
CA VAL A 135 -8.39 7.20 -14.16
C VAL A 135 -7.65 8.24 -13.31
N CYS A 136 -7.23 7.89 -12.08
CA CYS A 136 -6.58 8.86 -11.19
C CYS A 136 -5.18 9.27 -11.68
N GLY A 137 -4.44 8.33 -12.25
CA GLY A 137 -3.10 8.53 -12.80
C GLY A 137 -3.08 9.36 -14.07
N THR A 138 -4.18 9.43 -14.81
CA THR A 138 -4.29 10.29 -16.00
C THR A 138 -4.89 11.66 -15.68
N LEU A 139 -5.76 11.75 -14.67
CA LEU A 139 -6.44 12.98 -14.28
C LEU A 139 -5.69 13.82 -13.25
N ILE A 140 -5.20 13.21 -12.17
CA ILE A 140 -4.73 13.92 -10.98
C ILE A 140 -3.21 13.85 -10.84
N ALA A 141 -2.59 12.71 -11.16
CA ALA A 141 -1.14 12.57 -11.01
C ALA A 141 -0.34 13.64 -11.79
N PRO A 142 -0.68 14.00 -13.04
CA PRO A 142 0.06 15.03 -13.77
C PRO A 142 0.04 16.39 -13.05
N SER A 143 -1.11 16.78 -12.49
CA SER A 143 -1.24 18.02 -11.72
C SER A 143 -0.35 18.06 -10.49
N LEU A 144 -0.17 16.92 -9.81
CA LEU A 144 0.76 16.80 -8.69
C LEU A 144 2.23 16.87 -9.13
N VAL A 145 2.56 16.32 -10.31
CA VAL A 145 3.90 16.44 -10.90
C VAL A 145 4.23 17.90 -11.26
N GLU A 146 3.26 18.63 -11.82
CA GLU A 146 3.41 20.08 -12.09
C GLU A 146 3.64 20.91 -10.82
N LEU A 147 3.13 20.44 -9.67
CA LEU A 147 3.40 21.02 -8.36
C LEU A 147 4.78 20.67 -7.78
N GLY A 148 5.61 19.94 -8.54
CA GLY A 148 6.99 19.61 -8.18
C GLY A 148 7.18 18.25 -7.50
N LEU A 149 6.15 17.41 -7.44
CA LEU A 149 6.32 16.02 -6.97
C LEU A 149 7.07 15.20 -8.02
N THR A 150 7.88 14.26 -7.54
CA THR A 150 8.44 13.23 -8.42
C THR A 150 7.30 12.40 -9.04
N PRO A 151 7.40 11.97 -10.31
CA PRO A 151 6.35 11.21 -10.97
C PRO A 151 5.92 9.97 -10.17
N ILE A 152 6.87 9.21 -9.63
CA ILE A 152 6.57 8.03 -8.82
C ILE A 152 5.82 8.37 -7.54
N ALA A 153 6.17 9.47 -6.86
CA ALA A 153 5.44 9.91 -5.67
C ALA A 153 4.01 10.34 -6.03
N ALA A 154 3.81 11.09 -7.11
CA ALA A 154 2.48 11.53 -7.55
C ALA A 154 1.58 10.35 -7.93
N HIS A 155 2.07 9.43 -8.77
CA HIS A 155 1.33 8.24 -9.20
C HIS A 155 1.02 7.30 -8.04
N LEU A 156 1.99 7.07 -7.14
CA LEU A 156 1.76 6.26 -5.95
C LEU A 156 0.77 6.94 -5.01
N PHE A 157 0.86 8.27 -4.83
CA PHE A 157 -0.03 9.04 -3.96
C PHE A 157 -1.48 8.88 -4.40
N VAL A 158 -1.80 9.19 -5.66
CA VAL A 158 -3.18 9.11 -6.16
C VAL A 158 -3.71 7.69 -6.10
N PHE A 159 -2.88 6.69 -6.44
CA PHE A 159 -3.26 5.28 -6.36
C PHE A 159 -3.59 4.87 -4.93
N TYR A 160 -2.73 5.24 -3.98
CA TYR A 160 -2.90 4.90 -2.58
C TYR A 160 -4.16 5.54 -2.00
N THR A 161 -4.39 6.84 -2.29
CA THR A 161 -5.55 7.57 -1.78
C THR A 161 -6.86 7.12 -2.42
N ALA A 162 -6.84 6.76 -3.71
CA ALA A 162 -8.03 6.25 -4.38
C ALA A 162 -8.43 4.86 -3.84
N MET A 163 -7.44 4.01 -3.52
CA MET A 163 -7.66 2.69 -2.95
C MET A 163 -8.20 2.71 -1.51
N LEU A 164 -8.21 3.87 -0.83
CA LEU A 164 -8.85 4.00 0.49
C LEU A 164 -10.36 3.74 0.43
N SER A 165 -10.99 3.93 -0.74
CA SER A 165 -12.42 3.61 -0.97
C SER A 165 -12.74 2.13 -0.73
N MET A 166 -11.75 1.23 -0.85
CA MET A 166 -11.92 -0.21 -0.66
C MET A 166 -12.16 -0.63 0.80
N ILE A 167 -11.77 0.22 1.76
CA ILE A 167 -11.96 -0.05 3.20
C ILE A 167 -12.89 0.96 3.89
N THR A 168 -13.16 2.11 3.25
CA THR A 168 -13.89 3.22 3.86
C THR A 168 -15.38 3.14 3.53
N PRO A 169 -16.30 3.17 4.52
CA PRO A 169 -17.73 3.30 4.29
C PRO A 169 -18.06 4.56 3.46
N PRO A 170 -19.10 4.56 2.60
CA PRO A 170 -20.16 3.56 2.48
C PRO A 170 -19.87 2.40 1.51
N VAL A 171 -18.82 2.49 0.69
CA VAL A 171 -18.59 1.55 -0.42
C VAL A 171 -17.78 0.33 0.01
N ALA A 172 -16.61 0.54 0.61
CA ALA A 172 -15.75 -0.48 1.22
C ALA A 172 -15.86 -1.91 0.63
N ILE A 173 -15.72 -2.07 -0.68
CA ILE A 173 -16.05 -3.33 -1.40
C ILE A 173 -15.24 -4.51 -0.85
N GLY A 174 -14.00 -4.28 -0.44
CA GLY A 174 -13.18 -5.31 0.22
C GLY A 174 -13.77 -5.77 1.56
N CYS A 175 -14.27 -4.83 2.36
CA CYS A 175 -14.98 -5.13 3.61
C CYS A 175 -16.33 -5.80 3.36
N LEU A 176 -17.03 -5.45 2.27
CA LEU A 176 -18.28 -6.11 1.87
C LEU A 176 -18.04 -7.60 1.60
N ALA A 177 -17.05 -7.93 0.77
CA ALA A 177 -16.66 -9.30 0.48
C ALA A 177 -16.14 -10.06 1.72
N ALA A 178 -15.32 -9.40 2.56
CA ALA A 178 -14.83 -10.02 3.79
C ALA A 178 -15.97 -10.30 4.79
N SER A 179 -16.91 -9.36 4.92
CA SER A 179 -18.04 -9.49 5.85
C SER A 179 -19.05 -10.54 5.40
N SER A 180 -19.30 -10.69 4.10
CA SER A 180 -20.19 -11.74 3.57
C SER A 180 -19.60 -13.13 3.74
N LEU A 181 -18.29 -13.28 3.57
CA LEU A 181 -17.59 -14.55 3.81
C LEU A 181 -17.56 -14.92 5.30
N ALA A 182 -17.39 -13.94 6.18
CA ALA A 182 -17.30 -14.15 7.62
C ALA A 182 -18.66 -14.15 8.36
N GLY A 183 -19.76 -13.85 7.66
CA GLY A 183 -21.08 -13.67 8.28
C GLY A 183 -21.15 -12.48 9.26
N ALA A 184 -20.27 -11.49 9.11
CA ALA A 184 -20.18 -10.34 9.99
C ALA A 184 -20.97 -9.14 9.46
N ASN A 185 -21.28 -8.18 10.34
CA ASN A 185 -21.90 -6.93 9.92
C ASN A 185 -20.92 -6.08 9.09
N PHE A 186 -21.33 -5.69 7.88
CA PHE A 186 -20.54 -4.87 6.95
C PHE A 186 -20.03 -3.57 7.58
N ILE A 187 -20.92 -2.76 8.14
CA ILE A 187 -20.56 -1.45 8.70
C ILE A 187 -19.54 -1.59 9.84
N ARG A 188 -19.76 -2.53 10.76
CA ARG A 188 -18.78 -2.78 11.84
C ARG A 188 -17.43 -3.22 11.27
N THR A 189 -17.43 -4.14 10.30
CA THR A 189 -16.21 -4.64 9.65
C THR A 189 -15.42 -3.50 9.00
N SER A 190 -16.11 -2.63 8.25
CA SER A 190 -15.50 -1.47 7.60
C SER A 190 -14.97 -0.44 8.60
N MET A 191 -15.67 -0.18 9.71
CA MET A 191 -15.19 0.72 10.76
C MET A 191 -13.93 0.17 11.44
N PHE A 192 -13.86 -1.14 11.69
CA PHE A 192 -12.64 -1.78 12.17
C PHE A 192 -11.51 -1.69 11.13
N ALA A 193 -11.81 -1.91 9.86
CA ALA A 193 -10.83 -1.80 8.78
C ALA A 193 -10.24 -0.38 8.68
N VAL A 194 -11.06 0.68 8.82
CA VAL A 194 -10.56 2.06 8.87
C VAL A 194 -9.69 2.30 10.11
N ARG A 195 -10.13 1.81 11.29
CA ARG A 195 -9.38 1.99 12.54
C ARG A 195 -8.01 1.32 12.52
N PHE A 196 -7.92 0.09 12.03
CA PHE A 196 -6.65 -0.64 11.90
C PHE A 196 -5.85 -0.19 10.67
N GLY A 197 -6.54 0.24 9.61
CA GLY A 197 -5.97 0.74 8.39
C GLY A 197 -5.59 2.22 8.42
N TRP A 198 -5.61 2.89 9.57
CA TRP A 198 -5.33 4.33 9.72
C TRP A 198 -4.03 4.74 9.03
N LEU A 199 -3.00 3.87 9.09
CA LEU A 199 -1.71 4.12 8.46
C LEU A 199 -1.84 4.38 6.96
N LYS A 200 -2.78 3.69 6.29
CA LYS A 200 -3.01 3.87 4.85
C LYS A 200 -3.44 5.28 4.49
N PHE A 201 -4.10 5.99 5.40
CA PHE A 201 -4.54 7.37 5.18
C PHE A 201 -3.41 8.37 5.31
N VAL A 202 -2.40 8.08 6.13
CA VAL A 202 -1.32 9.04 6.45
C VAL A 202 -0.06 8.77 5.62
N LEU A 203 0.23 7.50 5.33
CA LEU A 203 1.46 7.09 4.63
C LEU A 203 1.69 7.81 3.30
N PRO A 204 0.66 8.08 2.46
CA PRO A 204 0.83 8.82 1.21
C PRO A 204 1.43 10.21 1.42
N PHE A 205 0.99 10.90 2.46
CA PHE A 205 1.51 12.22 2.80
C PHE A 205 2.97 12.12 3.26
N ILE A 206 3.30 11.12 4.07
CA ILE A 206 4.67 10.94 4.60
C ILE A 206 5.68 10.75 3.47
N PHE A 207 5.41 9.86 2.49
CA PHE A 207 6.38 9.61 1.42
C PHE A 207 6.48 10.75 0.40
N VAL A 208 5.46 11.61 0.28
CA VAL A 208 5.57 12.83 -0.54
C VAL A 208 6.55 13.81 0.10
N TYR A 209 6.51 13.97 1.43
CA TYR A 209 7.47 14.81 2.16
C TYR A 209 8.82 14.13 2.40
N SER A 210 8.90 12.80 2.25
CA SER A 210 10.13 12.03 2.45
C SER A 210 10.28 10.98 1.35
N PRO A 211 10.72 11.39 0.14
CA PRO A 211 10.93 10.50 -1.00
C PRO A 211 11.90 9.34 -0.72
N GLU A 212 12.68 9.40 0.36
CA GLU A 212 13.54 8.32 0.83
C GLU A 212 12.74 7.04 1.16
N LEU A 213 11.46 7.16 1.54
CA LEU A 213 10.57 6.00 1.68
C LEU A 213 10.31 5.29 0.35
N LEU A 214 10.46 5.99 -0.77
CA LEU A 214 10.37 5.46 -2.13
C LEU A 214 11.73 4.95 -2.65
N MET A 215 12.71 4.80 -1.75
CA MET A 215 14.09 4.44 -2.07
C MET A 215 14.82 5.47 -2.95
N ILE A 216 14.37 6.73 -2.91
CA ILE A 216 15.01 7.83 -3.66
C ILE A 216 15.93 8.60 -2.71
N GLY A 217 17.24 8.56 -2.97
CA GLY A 217 18.23 9.33 -2.22
C GLY A 217 19.41 8.48 -1.74
N SER A 218 20.17 9.02 -0.79
CA SER A 218 21.33 8.32 -0.21
C SER A 218 20.88 7.11 0.63
N PRO A 219 21.54 5.93 0.51
CA PRO A 219 21.21 4.73 1.29
C PRO A 219 21.12 4.99 2.80
N ILE A 220 21.98 5.87 3.33
CA ILE A 220 21.98 6.18 4.75
C ILE A 220 20.73 6.97 5.18
N ASN A 221 20.26 7.88 4.33
CA ASN A 221 19.03 8.65 4.56
C ASN A 221 17.81 7.74 4.44
N ILE A 222 17.80 6.82 3.48
CA ILE A 222 16.75 5.82 3.30
C ILE A 222 16.59 4.98 4.58
N VAL A 223 17.69 4.42 5.09
CA VAL A 223 17.67 3.64 6.33
C VAL A 223 17.21 4.49 7.51
N ALA A 224 17.73 5.71 7.66
CA ALA A 224 17.33 6.61 8.75
C ALA A 224 15.82 6.95 8.70
N VAL A 225 15.28 7.27 7.53
CA VAL A 225 13.85 7.57 7.35
C VAL A 225 12.99 6.34 7.62
N ILE A 226 13.36 5.17 7.09
CA ILE A 226 12.62 3.91 7.32
C ILE A 226 12.53 3.62 8.82
N ILE A 227 13.65 3.71 9.54
CA ILE A 227 13.68 3.46 10.99
C ILE A 227 12.82 4.50 11.74
N SER A 228 12.96 5.78 11.39
CA SER A 228 12.21 6.87 12.02
C SER A 228 10.70 6.69 11.86
N VAL A 229 10.27 6.44 10.62
CA VAL A 229 8.86 6.24 10.27
C VAL A 229 8.33 4.98 10.91
N ALA A 230 9.08 3.87 10.93
CA ALA A 230 8.67 2.64 11.60
C ALA A 230 8.42 2.87 13.10
N ILE A 231 9.34 3.56 13.79
CA ILE A 231 9.19 3.92 15.20
C ILE A 231 7.97 4.83 15.41
N GLY A 232 7.81 5.86 14.57
CA GLY A 232 6.66 6.77 14.61
C GLY A 232 5.32 6.04 14.45
N ILE A 233 5.24 5.09 13.52
CA ILE A 233 4.05 4.25 13.28
C ILE A 233 3.72 3.39 14.49
N VAL A 234 4.71 2.76 15.12
CA VAL A 234 4.51 1.95 16.33
C VAL A 234 4.02 2.82 17.48
N LEU A 235 4.63 3.99 17.70
CA LEU A 235 4.21 4.94 18.72
C LEU A 235 2.77 5.40 18.51
N PHE A 236 2.41 5.79 17.28
CA PHE A 236 1.06 6.23 16.97
C PHE A 236 0.05 5.10 17.15
N THR A 237 0.39 3.89 16.68
CA THR A 237 -0.47 2.70 16.81
C THR A 237 -0.70 2.36 18.29
N ASN A 238 0.34 2.42 19.12
CA ASN A 238 0.23 2.22 20.57
C ASN A 238 -0.67 3.26 21.23
N ALA A 239 -0.58 4.53 20.82
CA ALA A 239 -1.44 5.60 21.31
C ALA A 239 -2.92 5.38 20.94
N LEU A 240 -3.18 4.98 19.69
CA LEU A 240 -4.53 4.76 19.16
C LEU A 240 -5.19 3.48 19.72
N SER A 241 -4.44 2.39 19.82
CA SER A 241 -4.90 1.12 20.36
C SER A 241 -5.04 1.17 21.89
N GLY A 242 -4.20 1.96 22.57
CA GLY A 242 -4.04 1.94 24.02
C GLY A 242 -3.21 0.77 24.54
N TYR A 243 -2.55 0.04 23.64
CA TYR A 243 -1.75 -1.15 23.94
C TYR A 243 -0.41 -1.09 23.20
N GLY A 244 0.68 -1.21 23.96
CA GLY A 244 2.01 -1.56 23.44
C GLY A 244 2.40 -2.93 23.99
N PRO A 245 3.60 -3.10 24.58
CA PRO A 245 3.93 -4.34 25.30
C PRO A 245 3.06 -4.59 26.55
N ARG A 246 2.32 -3.56 27.00
CA ARG A 246 1.28 -3.63 28.03
C ARG A 246 0.18 -2.62 27.72
N ARG A 247 -0.93 -2.70 28.46
CA ARG A 247 -1.96 -1.65 28.45
C ARG A 247 -1.34 -0.33 28.90
N LEU A 248 -1.46 0.70 28.08
CA LEU A 248 -0.91 2.03 28.34
C LEU A 248 -1.90 2.85 29.18
N THR A 249 -1.38 3.59 30.16
CA THR A 249 -2.16 4.62 30.87
C THR A 249 -2.45 5.79 29.92
N THR A 250 -3.46 6.61 30.22
CA THR A 250 -3.79 7.79 29.40
C THR A 250 -2.58 8.71 29.20
N THR A 251 -1.79 8.94 30.25
CA THR A 251 -0.54 9.71 30.16
C THR A 251 0.45 9.06 29.19
N ALA A 252 0.67 7.75 29.29
CA ALA A 252 1.58 7.04 28.38
C ALA A 252 1.08 7.05 26.93
N ARG A 253 -0.24 7.05 26.71
CA ARG A 253 -0.82 7.20 25.36
C ARG A 253 -0.55 8.59 24.78
N ILE A 254 -0.70 9.64 25.59
CA ILE A 254 -0.41 11.01 25.17
C ILE A 254 1.08 11.16 24.87
N THR A 255 1.99 10.62 25.69
CA THR A 255 3.43 10.69 25.40
C THR A 255 3.78 9.98 24.09
N HIS A 256 3.22 8.80 23.84
CA HIS A 256 3.41 8.09 22.56
C HIS A 256 2.89 8.91 21.38
N LEU A 257 1.71 9.56 21.52
CA LEU A 257 1.15 10.41 20.47
C LEU A 257 2.03 11.63 20.19
N VAL A 258 2.53 12.30 21.22
CA VAL A 258 3.43 13.47 21.08
C VAL A 258 4.72 13.07 20.37
N TRP A 259 5.34 11.96 20.76
CA TRP A 259 6.55 11.46 20.08
C TRP A 259 6.29 11.05 18.64
N ALA A 260 5.16 10.38 18.37
CA ALA A 260 4.78 10.02 17.01
C ALA A 260 4.60 11.24 16.11
N ILE A 261 3.91 12.27 16.60
CA ILE A 261 3.72 13.54 15.88
C ILE A 261 5.08 14.22 15.68
N ALA A 262 5.91 14.32 16.72
CA ALA A 262 7.21 14.97 16.65
C ALA A 262 8.13 14.34 15.59
N VAL A 263 8.16 13.00 15.50
CA VAL A 263 8.93 12.28 14.48
C VAL A 263 8.37 12.50 13.06
N ALA A 264 7.05 12.71 12.94
CA ALA A 264 6.37 12.88 11.65
C ALA A 264 6.41 14.32 11.11
N LEU A 265 6.92 15.31 11.86
CA LEU A 265 6.93 16.71 11.43
C LEU A 265 7.82 16.92 10.19
N PRO A 266 7.25 17.35 9.04
CA PRO A 266 7.97 17.38 7.77
C PRO A 266 9.00 18.51 7.68
N PHE A 267 8.90 19.55 8.51
CA PHE A 267 9.87 20.66 8.54
C PHE A 267 11.16 20.34 9.31
N LEU A 268 11.21 19.21 10.03
CA LEU A 268 12.42 18.76 10.69
C LEU A 268 13.33 18.04 9.69
N SER A 269 14.64 18.25 9.81
CA SER A 269 15.62 17.53 9.00
C SER A 269 15.54 16.01 9.25
N ILE A 270 15.97 15.21 8.26
CA ILE A 270 16.01 13.74 8.35
C ILE A 270 16.71 13.28 9.64
N TRP A 271 17.87 13.86 9.93
CA TRP A 271 18.66 13.52 11.11
C TRP A 271 18.03 13.98 12.43
N ALA A 272 17.29 15.10 12.43
CA ALA A 272 16.51 15.51 13.59
C ALA A 272 15.36 14.53 13.87
N ARG A 273 14.63 14.11 12.83
CA ARG A 273 13.57 13.10 12.95
C ARG A 273 14.12 11.75 13.42
N PHE A 274 15.28 11.34 12.90
CA PHE A 274 15.98 10.14 13.32
C PHE A 274 16.44 10.23 14.78
N GLY A 275 17.05 11.34 15.18
CA GLY A 275 17.45 11.59 16.56
C GLY A 275 16.24 11.51 17.51
N LEU A 276 15.12 12.15 17.16
CA LEU A 276 13.88 12.07 17.94
C LEU A 276 13.34 10.63 18.00
N ALA A 277 13.37 9.88 16.89
CA ALA A 277 12.95 8.49 16.88
C ALA A 277 13.82 7.61 17.79
N MET A 278 15.14 7.83 17.79
CA MET A 278 16.06 7.14 18.69
C MET A 278 15.82 7.51 20.15
N LEU A 279 15.57 8.78 20.45
CA LEU A 279 15.20 9.24 21.80
C LEU A 279 13.84 8.72 22.27
N ALA A 280 12.96 8.31 21.35
CA ALA A 280 11.69 7.67 21.65
C ALA A 280 11.82 6.15 21.92
N LEU A 281 12.95 5.50 21.60
CA LEU A 281 13.16 4.08 21.86
C LEU A 281 12.99 3.70 23.34
N PRO A 282 13.51 4.45 24.32
CA PRO A 282 13.22 4.21 25.74
C PRO A 282 11.75 4.36 26.11
N VAL A 283 10.94 5.10 25.34
CA VAL A 283 9.48 5.20 25.58
C VAL A 283 8.79 3.91 25.13
N LEU A 284 9.25 3.32 24.02
CA LEU A 284 8.84 1.99 23.57
C LEU A 284 9.31 0.89 24.53
N MET A 285 10.56 0.99 25.00
CA MET A 285 11.20 0.04 25.92
C MET A 285 10.85 0.28 27.40
N GLY A 286 10.29 1.43 27.78
CA GLY A 286 9.83 1.75 29.13
C GLY A 286 8.66 0.88 29.60
N ALA A 287 8.22 -0.04 28.74
CA ALA A 287 7.39 -1.19 29.07
C ALA A 287 8.17 -2.45 29.55
N MET A 288 9.51 -2.46 29.47
CA MET A 288 10.39 -3.60 29.83
C MET A 288 10.75 -3.74 31.32
N PRO A 289 10.84 -2.69 32.18
CA PRO A 289 11.19 -2.91 33.58
C PRO A 289 10.18 -3.77 34.37
N TYR A 290 8.96 -3.92 33.84
CA TYR A 290 7.92 -4.75 34.45
C TYR A 290 7.95 -6.22 34.02
N GLY A 291 8.69 -6.61 32.99
CA GLY A 291 8.88 -8.03 32.64
C GLY A 291 9.54 -8.81 33.79
N ALA A 292 10.53 -8.18 34.47
CA ALA A 292 11.13 -8.72 35.68
C ALA A 292 10.12 -8.83 36.83
N THR A 293 9.20 -7.87 36.98
CA THR A 293 8.15 -7.95 38.00
C THR A 293 7.09 -9.00 37.68
N TRP A 294 6.76 -9.24 36.40
CA TRP A 294 5.81 -10.28 35.99
C TRP A 294 6.41 -11.68 36.15
N ILE A 295 7.69 -11.88 35.83
CA ILE A 295 8.40 -13.14 36.13
C ILE A 295 8.45 -13.38 37.65
N LYS A 296 8.68 -12.33 38.46
CA LYS A 296 8.61 -12.43 39.93
C LYS A 296 7.20 -12.76 40.42
N LYS A 297 6.15 -12.14 39.86
CA LYS A 297 4.74 -12.38 40.24
C LYS A 297 4.22 -13.75 39.78
N ALA A 298 4.64 -14.20 38.60
CA ALA A 298 4.32 -15.54 38.08
C ALA A 298 5.07 -16.64 38.85
N LYS A 299 6.27 -16.35 39.37
CA LYS A 299 6.97 -17.24 40.30
C LYS A 299 6.30 -17.28 41.68
N SER A 300 5.81 -16.15 42.21
CA SER A 300 5.14 -16.12 43.51
C SER A 300 3.75 -16.75 43.48
N ALA A 301 3.00 -16.61 42.39
CA ALA A 301 1.67 -17.22 42.22
C ALA A 301 1.70 -18.75 42.00
N LYS A 302 2.89 -19.33 41.77
CA LYS A 302 3.09 -20.79 41.74
C LYS A 302 3.48 -21.37 43.10
N GLN A 303 3.69 -20.54 44.12
CA GLN A 303 4.10 -20.94 45.47
C GLN A 303 2.98 -20.81 46.52
N THR A 304 1.76 -20.47 46.08
CA THR A 304 0.51 -20.47 46.86
C THR A 304 -0.48 -21.40 46.20
#